data_AF-A0A661E4T6-F1
#
_entry.id   AF-A0A661E4T6-F1
#
_cell.length_a   1.000
_cell.length_b   1.000
_cell.length_c   1.000
_cell.angle_alpha   90.00
_cell.angle_beta   90.00
_cell.angle_gamma   90.00
#
_symmetry.space_group_name_H-M   'P 1'
#
loop_
_entity.id
_entity.type
_entity.pdbx_description
1 polymer ?
#
loop_
_entity_poly.entity_id
_entity_poly.type
_entity_poly.pdbx_seq_one_letter_code
_entity_poly.pdbx_strand_id
1 'polypeptide(L)' 'HHAWPVSELHIIRDAGHSGGEAGNIDALVRATRTMAIRLEE' A
#
# COMPACT_ATOMS: atom_id res chain seq x y z
N HIS A 1 6.62 9.98 -1.50
CA HIS A 1 7.96 9.49 -1.86
C HIS A 1 8.95 10.61 -2.14
N HIS A 2 8.80 11.44 -3.19
CA HIS A 2 9.80 12.51 -3.45
C HIS A 2 9.77 13.64 -2.40
N ALA A 3 8.58 14.19 -2.10
CA ALA A 3 8.41 15.18 -1.03
C ALA A 3 8.23 14.55 0.37
N TRP A 4 8.06 13.22 0.42
CA TRP A 4 7.92 12.46 1.65
C TRP A 4 8.78 11.19 1.55
N PRO A 5 10.08 11.29 1.86
CA PRO A 5 11.06 10.22 1.60
C PRO A 5 10.79 8.94 2.38
N VAL A 6 10.28 9.06 3.60
CA VAL A 6 10.01 7.89 4.46
C VAL A 6 8.74 7.11 4.07
N SER A 7 7.93 7.63 3.13
CA SER A 7 6.78 6.89 2.61
C SER A 7 7.21 5.82 1.62
N GLU A 8 6.55 4.67 1.64
CA GLU A 8 6.67 3.65 0.59
C GLU A 8 5.66 3.92 -0.53
N LEU A 9 6.09 3.90 -1.79
CA LEU A 9 5.22 4.10 -2.96
C LEU A 9 5.17 2.84 -3.81
N HIS A 10 3.98 2.28 -3.97
CA HIS A 10 3.71 1.14 -4.86
C HIS A 10 2.88 1.60 -6.06
N ILE A 11 3.42 1.43 -7.27
CA ILE A 11 2.71 1.70 -8.53
C ILE A 11 2.26 0.35 -9.11
N ILE A 12 0.95 0.13 -9.16
CA ILE A 12 0.36 -1.11 -9.67
C ILE A 12 -0.06 -0.89 -11.11
N ARG A 13 0.71 -1.47 -12.04
CA ARG A 13 0.60 -1.16 -13.47
C ARG A 13 -0.73 -1.61 -14.10
N ASP A 14 -1.31 -2.68 -13.58
CA ASP A 14 -2.51 -3.32 -14.15
C ASP A 14 -3.78 -3.06 -13.31
N ALA A 15 -3.81 -1.98 -12.54
CA ALA A 15 -4.97 -1.61 -11.72
C ALA A 15 -5.51 -0.21 -12.07
N GLY A 16 -6.85 -0.10 -12.09
CA GLY A 16 -7.56 1.17 -12.22
C GLY A 16 -7.67 1.94 -10.91
N HIS A 17 -8.58 2.93 -10.86
CA HIS A 17 -8.80 3.75 -9.67
C HIS A 17 -9.49 2.98 -8.52
N SER A 18 -10.28 1.95 -8.83
CA SER A 18 -11.03 1.22 -7.83
C SER A 18 -10.08 0.55 -6.83
N GLY A 19 -10.29 0.81 -5.53
CA GLY A 19 -9.60 0.08 -4.48
C GLY A 19 -9.92 -1.42 -4.47
N GLY A 20 -10.97 -1.83 -5.19
CA GLY A 20 -11.42 -3.21 -5.34
C GLY A 20 -10.69 -4.02 -6.42
N GLU A 21 -9.83 -3.39 -7.23
CA GLU A 21 -9.00 -4.11 -8.20
C GLU A 21 -8.07 -5.08 -7.48
N ALA A 22 -7.84 -6.27 -8.05
CA ALA A 22 -7.08 -7.34 -7.39
C ALA A 22 -5.71 -6.87 -6.86
N GLY A 23 -4.99 -6.07 -7.66
CA GLY A 23 -3.70 -5.51 -7.25
C GLY A 23 -3.82 -4.47 -6.12
N ASN A 24 -4.81 -3.57 -6.20
CA ASN A 24 -5.01 -2.53 -5.19
C ASN A 24 -5.43 -3.14 -3.84
N ILE A 25 -6.38 -4.08 -3.83
CA ILE A 25 -6.79 -4.80 -2.62
C ILE A 25 -5.58 -5.47 -1.99
N ASP A 26 -4.79 -6.20 -2.77
CA ASP A 26 -3.63 -6.94 -2.29
C ASP A 26 -2.61 -6.00 -1.62
N ALA A 27 -2.25 -4.89 -2.28
CA ALA A 27 -1.32 -3.91 -1.71
C ALA A 27 -1.86 -3.25 -0.43
N LEU A 28 -3.15 -2.90 -0.39
CA LEU A 28 -3.78 -2.31 0.80
C LEU A 28 -3.80 -3.26 1.99
N VAL A 29 -4.11 -4.55 1.76
CA VAL A 29 -4.10 -5.57 2.80
C VAL A 29 -2.69 -5.79 3.36
N ARG A 30 -1.67 -5.89 2.48
CA ARG A 30 -0.28 -6.00 2.92
C ARG A 30 0.15 -4.78 3.73
N ALA A 31 -0.16 -3.57 3.25
CA ALA A 31 0.17 -2.34 3.95
C ALA A 31 -0.45 -2.30 5.35
N THR A 32 -1.73 -2.68 5.47
CA THR A 32 -2.41 -2.73 6.78
C THR A 32 -1.76 -3.73 7.72
N ARG A 33 -1.39 -4.93 7.23
CA ARG A 33 -0.68 -5.93 8.04
C ARG A 33 0.68 -5.43 8.50
N THR A 34 1.45 -4.77 7.63
CA THR A 34 2.74 -4.19 7.99
C THR A 34 2.58 -3.08 9.03
N MET A 35 1.54 -2.24 8.91
CA MET A 35 1.27 -1.20 9.90
C MET A 35 0.86 -1.79 11.25
N ALA A 36 0.06 -2.86 11.28
CA ALA A 36 -0.31 -3.52 12.53
C ALA A 36 0.93 -3.96 13.31
N ILE A 37 1.88 -4.62 12.64
CA ILE A 37 3.15 -5.03 13.27
C ILE A 37 3.93 -3.82 13.79
N ARG A 38 4.09 -2.76 12.98
CA ARG A 38 4.86 -1.56 13.36
C ARG A 38 4.25 -0.74 14.49
N LEU A 39 2.94 -0.84 14.71
CA LEU A 39 2.21 -0.09 15.73
C LEU A 39 2.03 -0.88 17.03
N GLU A 40 2.25 -2.19 16.99
CA GLU A 40 2.28 -3.05 18.19
C GLU A 40 3.66 -3.05 18.89
N GLU A 41 4.71 -2.62 18.19
CA GLU A 41 6.08 -2.40 18.70
C GLU A 41 6.27 -1.00 19.33
#